data_AF-A0A7G2TD14-F1
#
_entry.id   AF-A0A7G2TD14-F1
#
_cell.length_a   1.000
_cell.length_b   1.000
_cell.length_c   1.000
_cell.angle_alpha   90.00
_cell.angle_beta   90.00
_cell.angle_gamma   90.00
#
_symmetry.space_group_name_H-M   'P 1'
#
loop_
_entity.id
_entity.type
_entity.pdbx_description
1 polymer ?
#
loop_
_entity_poly.entity_id
_entity_poly.type
_entity_poly.pdbx_seq_one_letter_code
_entity_poly.pdbx_strand_id
1 'polypeptide(L)'
;MDFTNPLIYGVPCFLGLILVELTYSKHHDHDELYNWKDLGASLTMGIGSTLIAPLIKTVTVILLFNWVYDVFNPMVDGVRTNIFGWESFGYAWYVWILCQLADDFSYYWFHRQNHMVRFFWAAHIVHHSSENFNLGTAVRNGWFTIFYKPLFYVWIVAIGFPPEMLVVCLGIEALWQFQLHSQYIPKLGIIDKVFNTHTMHQVHHARNLEYMDKNHGGFLNIFDRVFGTFKEFDEEIEIEYGVTKSPDSYNPLVILTHEYKDIWNDMKRSPKLKHKFMYAFGPPGWSHDGSTLTIKQMRQKLKEERVQQAKSDLELEAAE
;
A
#
# COMPACT_ATOMS: atom_id res chain seq x y z
N MET A 1 25.65 -20.23 -4.56
CA MET A 1 25.96 -18.78 -4.53
C MET A 1 25.66 -18.30 -3.13
N ASP A 2 26.65 -17.74 -2.42
CA ASP A 2 26.37 -16.99 -1.20
C ASP A 2 25.68 -15.70 -1.60
N PHE A 3 24.34 -15.71 -1.59
CA PHE A 3 23.57 -14.49 -1.75
C PHE A 3 23.76 -13.67 -0.48
N THR A 4 24.55 -12.59 -0.56
CA THR A 4 24.59 -11.62 0.53
C THR A 4 23.17 -11.07 0.71
N ASN A 5 22.65 -11.15 1.94
CA ASN A 5 21.31 -10.70 2.24
C ASN A 5 21.19 -9.22 1.84
N PRO A 6 20.39 -8.85 0.83
CA PRO A 6 20.32 -7.48 0.34
C PRO A 6 19.84 -6.50 1.41
N LEU A 7 19.17 -6.98 2.47
CA LEU A 7 18.78 -6.16 3.63
C LEU A 7 19.99 -5.63 4.42
N ILE A 8 21.14 -6.32 4.39
CA ILE A 8 22.39 -5.86 5.04
C ILE A 8 22.84 -4.53 4.44
N TYR A 9 22.62 -4.32 3.14
CA TYR A 9 22.99 -3.09 2.45
C TYR A 9 21.80 -2.13 2.31
N GLY A 10 20.58 -2.65 2.12
CA GLY A 10 19.38 -1.85 1.96
C GLY A 10 19.04 -1.01 3.19
N VAL A 11 19.12 -1.60 4.39
CA VAL A 11 18.78 -0.88 5.64
C VAL A 11 19.72 0.32 5.88
N PRO A 12 21.06 0.19 5.83
CA PRO A 12 21.95 1.35 5.91
C PRO A 12 21.68 2.42 4.85
N CYS A 13 21.38 2.03 3.60
CA CYS A 13 21.05 2.98 2.54
C CYS A 13 19.76 3.76 2.85
N PHE A 14 18.70 3.08 3.31
CA PHE A 14 17.45 3.73 3.70
C PHE A 14 17.65 4.69 4.86
N LEU A 15 18.39 4.29 5.90
CA LEU A 15 18.72 5.15 7.03
C LEU A 15 19.56 6.36 6.59
N GLY A 16 20.50 6.16 5.67
CA GLY A 16 21.29 7.24 5.08
C GLY A 16 20.42 8.25 4.31
N LEU A 17 19.48 7.77 3.49
CA LEU A 17 18.57 8.64 2.74
C LEU A 17 17.59 9.40 3.65
N ILE A 18 17.06 8.74 4.69
CA ILE A 18 16.27 9.41 5.73
C ILE A 18 17.09 10.51 6.42
N LEU A 19 18.34 10.23 6.77
CA LEU A 19 19.22 11.22 7.40
C LEU A 19 19.51 12.40 6.46
N VAL A 20 19.68 12.14 5.16
CA VAL A 20 19.87 13.18 4.15
C VAL A 20 18.63 14.06 4.03
N GLU A 21 17.43 13.50 3.89
CA GLU A 21 16.17 14.28 3.81
C GLU A 21 15.89 15.05 5.12
N LEU A 22 16.12 14.43 6.27
CA LEU A 22 16.01 15.07 7.58
C LEU A 22 17.00 16.24 7.74
N THR A 23 18.24 16.09 7.26
CA THR A 23 19.23 17.17 7.34
C THR A 23 18.89 18.27 6.34
N TYR A 24 18.48 17.91 5.14
CA TYR A 24 18.09 18.86 4.10
C TYR A 24 16.88 19.72 4.52
N SER A 25 15.85 19.10 5.10
CA SER A 25 14.65 19.80 5.58
C SER A 25 14.97 20.87 6.63
N LYS A 26 15.84 20.56 7.58
CA LYS A 26 16.32 21.52 8.59
C LYS A 26 17.14 22.68 8.03
N HIS A 27 17.85 22.47 6.92
CA HIS A 27 18.66 23.52 6.29
C HIS A 27 17.83 24.44 5.37
N HIS A 28 16.59 24.05 5.04
CA HIS A 28 15.71 24.79 4.13
C HIS A 28 14.39 25.21 4.82
N ASP A 29 14.40 25.37 6.15
CA ASP A 29 13.27 25.85 6.96
C ASP A 29 11.98 25.00 6.82
N HIS A 30 12.10 23.71 6.51
CA HIS A 30 11.00 22.74 6.47
C HIS A 30 10.97 21.89 7.76
N ASP A 31 11.10 22.53 8.92
CA ASP A 31 11.26 21.86 10.22
C ASP A 31 10.06 20.97 10.61
N GLU A 32 8.87 21.26 10.06
CA GLU A 32 7.65 20.49 10.32
C GLU A 32 7.54 19.20 9.50
N LEU A 33 8.42 18.98 8.51
CA LEU A 33 8.40 17.76 7.70
C LEU A 33 8.62 16.50 8.54
N TYR A 34 9.44 16.61 9.59
CA TYR A 34 9.76 15.51 10.50
C TYR A 34 9.36 15.83 11.93
N ASN A 35 8.47 15.01 12.48
CA ASN A 35 8.26 14.94 13.92
C ASN A 35 9.13 13.83 14.53
N TRP A 36 9.96 14.15 15.53
CA TRP A 36 10.85 13.16 16.16
C TRP A 36 10.14 11.97 16.79
N LYS A 37 8.94 12.18 17.36
CA LYS A 37 8.15 11.10 17.96
C LYS A 37 7.56 10.21 16.87
N ASP A 38 7.07 10.80 15.77
CA ASP A 38 6.57 10.02 14.64
C ASP A 38 7.69 9.26 13.92
N LEU A 39 8.83 9.91 13.67
CA LEU A 39 10.02 9.24 13.11
C LEU A 39 10.46 8.06 14.00
N GLY A 40 10.52 8.27 15.32
CA GLY A 40 10.86 7.21 16.28
C GLY A 40 9.87 6.03 16.25
N ALA A 41 8.58 6.31 16.15
CA ALA A 41 7.54 5.28 15.98
C ALA A 41 7.73 4.52 14.66
N SER A 42 7.90 5.25 13.54
CA SER A 42 8.09 4.69 12.20
C SER A 42 9.34 3.81 12.09
N LEU A 43 10.47 4.24 12.68
CA LEU A 43 11.70 3.44 12.76
C LEU A 43 11.49 2.18 13.61
N THR A 44 10.80 2.29 14.75
CA THR A 44 10.53 1.14 15.61
C THR A 44 9.64 0.11 14.90
N MET A 45 8.64 0.57 14.13
CA MET A 45 7.80 -0.30 13.30
C MET A 45 8.61 -0.98 12.20
N GLY A 46 9.50 -0.25 11.52
CA GLY A 46 10.42 -0.79 10.51
C GLY A 46 11.38 -1.84 11.07
N ILE A 47 11.96 -1.59 12.25
CA ILE A 47 12.80 -2.56 12.98
C ILE A 47 11.98 -3.80 13.33
N GLY A 48 10.79 -3.64 13.91
CA GLY A 48 9.90 -4.75 14.25
C GLY A 48 9.57 -5.59 13.01
N SER A 49 9.22 -4.95 11.89
CA SER A 49 8.96 -5.61 10.62
C SER A 49 10.18 -6.39 10.12
N THR A 50 11.38 -5.81 10.23
CA THR A 50 12.65 -6.44 9.81
C THR A 50 13.05 -7.62 10.71
N LEU A 51 12.66 -7.64 11.99
CA LEU A 51 12.89 -8.77 12.90
C LEU A 51 11.88 -9.89 12.67
N ILE A 52 10.61 -9.53 12.42
CA ILE A 52 9.52 -10.48 12.17
C ILE A 52 9.66 -11.11 10.78
N ALA A 53 10.07 -10.33 9.78
CA ALA A 53 10.12 -10.77 8.40
C ALA A 53 11.01 -12.00 8.20
N PRO A 54 12.27 -12.10 8.65
CA PRO A 54 13.06 -13.33 8.49
C PRO A 54 12.45 -14.55 9.18
N LEU A 55 11.81 -14.37 10.34
CA LEU A 55 11.18 -15.46 11.09
C LEU A 55 9.97 -16.06 10.33
N ILE A 56 9.20 -15.22 9.65
CA ILE A 56 7.95 -15.60 8.98
C ILE A 56 8.11 -15.77 7.46
N LYS A 57 8.89 -14.90 6.81
CA LYS A 57 9.14 -14.84 5.37
C LYS A 57 10.07 -15.95 4.91
N THR A 58 11.15 -16.24 5.63
CA THR A 58 12.11 -17.28 5.23
C THR A 58 11.51 -18.68 5.35
N VAL A 59 10.69 -18.92 6.37
CA VAL A 59 10.03 -20.22 6.54
C VAL A 59 8.75 -20.27 5.71
N THR A 60 7.81 -19.35 5.85
CA THR A 60 6.50 -19.51 5.20
C THR A 60 6.50 -19.10 3.73
N VAL A 61 7.20 -18.06 3.31
CA VAL A 61 7.13 -17.57 1.91
C VAL A 61 8.00 -18.38 0.98
N ILE A 62 9.25 -18.66 1.37
CA ILE A 62 10.13 -19.52 0.58
C ILE A 62 9.56 -20.94 0.52
N LEU A 63 9.09 -21.51 1.65
CA LEU A 63 8.46 -22.84 1.60
C LEU A 63 7.15 -22.82 0.83
N LEU A 64 6.28 -21.83 1.00
CA LEU A 64 5.01 -21.73 0.24
C LEU A 64 5.29 -21.61 -1.25
N PHE A 65 6.18 -20.70 -1.67
CA PHE A 65 6.45 -20.49 -3.09
C PHE A 65 7.15 -21.69 -3.71
N ASN A 66 8.13 -22.30 -3.04
CA ASN A 66 8.76 -23.52 -3.54
C ASN A 66 7.76 -24.69 -3.55
N TRP A 67 6.95 -24.85 -2.52
CA TRP A 67 5.93 -25.91 -2.48
C TRP A 67 4.89 -25.74 -3.58
N VAL A 68 4.34 -24.54 -3.77
CA VAL A 68 3.41 -24.27 -4.88
C VAL A 68 4.10 -24.48 -6.22
N TYR A 69 5.33 -23.99 -6.39
CA TYR A 69 6.10 -24.21 -7.61
C TYR A 69 6.31 -25.70 -7.89
N ASP A 70 6.69 -26.49 -6.89
CA ASP A 70 6.91 -27.94 -7.02
C ASP A 70 5.63 -28.70 -7.36
N VAL A 71 4.50 -28.33 -6.76
CA VAL A 71 3.20 -28.95 -7.01
C VAL A 71 2.69 -28.63 -8.41
N PHE A 72 2.82 -27.37 -8.85
CA PHE A 72 2.28 -26.92 -10.14
C PHE A 72 3.28 -27.08 -11.29
N ASN A 73 4.56 -27.30 -11.01
CA ASN A 73 5.61 -27.45 -12.00
C ASN A 73 6.48 -28.68 -11.67
N PRO A 74 5.92 -29.90 -11.68
CA PRO A 74 6.68 -31.10 -11.43
C PRO A 74 7.81 -31.31 -12.46
N MET A 75 8.79 -32.12 -12.07
CA MET A 75 9.79 -32.62 -13.00
C MET A 75 9.17 -33.73 -13.85
N VAL A 76 9.13 -33.52 -15.17
CA VAL A 76 8.71 -34.51 -16.17
C VAL A 76 9.86 -34.67 -17.16
N ASP A 77 10.40 -35.89 -17.27
CA ASP A 77 11.53 -36.21 -18.16
C ASP A 77 12.75 -35.27 -18.02
N GLY A 78 13.02 -34.82 -16.80
CA GLY A 78 14.16 -33.93 -16.51
C GLY A 78 13.89 -32.44 -16.76
N VAL A 79 12.67 -32.07 -17.16
CA VAL A 79 12.25 -30.69 -17.41
C VAL A 79 11.15 -30.29 -16.42
N ARG A 80 11.25 -29.08 -15.84
CA ARG A 80 10.16 -28.51 -15.05
C ARG A 80 9.00 -28.18 -15.98
N THR A 81 7.89 -28.90 -15.82
CA THR A 81 6.73 -28.78 -16.71
C THR A 81 5.53 -28.40 -15.87
N ASN A 82 4.87 -27.30 -16.23
CA ASN A 82 3.65 -26.87 -15.58
C ASN A 82 2.54 -27.93 -15.75
N ILE A 83 1.64 -28.07 -14.78
CA ILE A 83 0.51 -29.00 -14.84
C ILE A 83 -0.42 -28.79 -16.05
N PHE A 84 -0.35 -27.63 -16.70
CA PHE A 84 -1.07 -27.33 -17.94
C PHE A 84 -0.29 -27.64 -19.23
N GLY A 85 0.92 -28.21 -19.13
CA GLY A 85 1.66 -28.82 -20.24
C GLY A 85 2.73 -27.96 -20.90
N TRP A 86 2.97 -26.73 -20.45
CA TRP A 86 4.11 -25.90 -20.91
C TRP A 86 5.33 -26.08 -20.01
N GLU A 87 6.52 -25.89 -20.57
CA GLU A 87 7.76 -25.80 -19.79
C GLU A 87 7.72 -24.57 -18.87
N SER A 88 8.13 -24.74 -17.62
CA SER A 88 8.26 -23.62 -16.67
C SER A 88 9.24 -22.59 -17.19
N PHE A 89 9.05 -21.32 -16.79
CA PHE A 89 9.81 -20.23 -17.37
C PHE A 89 11.28 -20.27 -16.94
N GLY A 90 12.19 -20.18 -17.90
CA GLY A 90 13.63 -20.03 -17.65
C GLY A 90 14.05 -18.59 -17.32
N TYR A 91 15.34 -18.32 -17.26
CA TYR A 91 15.89 -17.02 -16.82
C TYR A 91 16.23 -16.05 -17.96
N ALA A 92 15.61 -16.20 -19.12
CA ALA A 92 15.82 -15.25 -20.22
C ALA A 92 15.39 -13.84 -19.80
N TRP A 93 16.11 -12.80 -20.26
CA TRP A 93 15.93 -11.41 -19.79
C TRP A 93 14.48 -10.90 -19.92
N TYR A 94 13.73 -11.32 -20.95
CA TYR A 94 12.34 -10.91 -21.14
C TYR A 94 11.39 -11.60 -20.14
N VAL A 95 11.73 -12.78 -19.63
CA VAL A 95 10.97 -13.45 -18.56
C VAL A 95 11.05 -12.66 -17.27
N TRP A 96 12.21 -12.07 -16.96
CA TRP A 96 12.35 -11.16 -15.81
C TRP A 96 11.41 -9.95 -15.92
N ILE A 97 11.26 -9.37 -17.11
CA ILE A 97 10.33 -8.25 -17.36
C ILE A 97 8.88 -8.71 -17.16
N LEU A 98 8.51 -9.89 -17.66
CA LEU A 98 7.18 -10.44 -17.47
C LEU A 98 6.90 -10.76 -15.99
N CYS A 99 7.89 -11.27 -15.26
CA CYS A 99 7.79 -11.52 -13.83
C CYS A 99 7.59 -10.20 -13.06
N GLN A 100 8.36 -9.16 -13.40
CA GLN A 100 8.22 -7.84 -12.79
C GLN A 100 6.85 -7.20 -13.08
N LEU A 101 6.29 -7.42 -14.27
CA LEU A 101 4.95 -6.95 -14.60
C LEU A 101 3.87 -7.74 -13.83
N ALA A 102 4.05 -9.05 -13.65
CA ALA A 102 3.15 -9.89 -12.86
C ALA A 102 3.21 -9.54 -11.36
N ASP A 103 4.40 -9.22 -10.86
CA ASP A 103 4.66 -8.68 -9.52
C ASP A 103 3.89 -7.36 -9.31
N ASP A 104 4.09 -6.37 -10.20
CA ASP A 104 3.43 -5.06 -10.12
C ASP A 104 1.89 -5.16 -10.24
N PHE A 105 1.39 -6.08 -11.07
CA PHE A 105 -0.05 -6.40 -11.14
C PHE A 105 -0.57 -6.98 -9.82
N SER A 106 0.17 -7.90 -9.22
CA SER A 106 -0.18 -8.51 -7.94
C SER A 106 -0.14 -7.49 -6.81
N TYR A 107 0.85 -6.59 -6.84
CA TYR A 107 0.94 -5.48 -5.90
C TYR A 107 -0.25 -4.55 -6.03
N TYR A 108 -0.64 -4.14 -7.24
CA TYR A 108 -1.81 -3.28 -7.45
C TYR A 108 -3.06 -3.86 -6.76
N TRP A 109 -3.33 -5.14 -6.93
CA TRP A 109 -4.48 -5.79 -6.30
C TRP A 109 -4.31 -5.97 -4.80
N PHE A 110 -3.12 -6.37 -4.35
CA PHE A 110 -2.80 -6.42 -2.92
C PHE A 110 -3.08 -5.07 -2.26
N HIS A 111 -2.50 -4.01 -2.81
CA HIS A 111 -2.58 -2.66 -2.29
C HIS A 111 -4.01 -2.14 -2.32
N ARG A 112 -4.70 -2.27 -3.45
CA ARG A 112 -6.11 -1.90 -3.55
C ARG A 112 -6.99 -2.64 -2.55
N GLN A 113 -6.79 -3.94 -2.32
CA GLN A 113 -7.59 -4.65 -1.33
C GLN A 113 -7.28 -4.26 0.11
N ASN A 114 -6.07 -3.79 0.38
CA ASN A 114 -5.76 -3.14 1.65
C ASN A 114 -6.58 -1.86 1.87
N HIS A 115 -6.96 -1.14 0.82
CA HIS A 115 -7.84 0.04 0.94
C HIS A 115 -9.34 -0.32 0.90
N MET A 116 -9.72 -1.41 0.22
CA MET A 116 -11.12 -1.75 -0.01
C MET A 116 -11.74 -2.72 1.01
N VAL A 117 -10.95 -3.41 1.82
CA VAL A 117 -11.43 -4.39 2.82
C VAL A 117 -10.93 -3.98 4.20
N ARG A 118 -11.83 -3.69 5.14
CA ARG A 118 -11.48 -3.07 6.43
C ARG A 118 -10.48 -3.89 7.26
N PHE A 119 -10.54 -5.22 7.21
CA PHE A 119 -9.58 -6.09 7.88
C PHE A 119 -8.15 -5.97 7.33
N PHE A 120 -8.01 -5.81 6.02
CA PHE A 120 -6.70 -5.56 5.39
C PHE A 120 -6.27 -4.11 5.59
N TRP A 121 -7.22 -3.17 5.55
CA TRP A 121 -6.99 -1.78 5.94
C TRP A 121 -6.43 -1.65 7.34
N ALA A 122 -6.91 -2.43 8.30
CA ALA A 122 -6.37 -2.42 9.66
C ALA A 122 -4.86 -2.78 9.74
N ALA A 123 -4.37 -3.59 8.81
CA ALA A 123 -2.93 -3.88 8.70
C ALA A 123 -2.15 -2.76 7.99
N HIS A 124 -2.81 -2.07 7.05
CA HIS A 124 -2.17 -1.12 6.14
C HIS A 124 -2.28 0.35 6.59
N ILE A 125 -3.33 0.72 7.32
CA ILE A 125 -3.56 2.04 7.93
C ILE A 125 -2.36 2.49 8.76
N VAL A 126 -1.62 1.53 9.33
CA VAL A 126 -0.34 1.78 10.02
C VAL A 126 0.58 2.64 9.16
N HIS A 127 0.72 2.32 7.87
CA HIS A 127 1.53 3.04 6.91
C HIS A 127 1.02 4.46 6.64
N HIS A 128 -0.30 4.62 6.51
CA HIS A 128 -0.96 5.91 6.24
C HIS A 128 -1.13 6.80 7.48
N SER A 129 -1.02 6.25 8.68
CA SER A 129 -1.37 6.96 9.92
C SER A 129 -0.41 8.07 10.34
N SER A 130 0.72 8.23 9.66
CA SER A 130 1.62 9.36 9.91
C SER A 130 1.07 10.62 9.24
N GLU A 131 1.03 11.72 10.00
CA GLU A 131 0.72 13.06 9.48
C GLU A 131 1.95 13.74 8.85
N ASN A 132 3.14 13.14 9.02
CA ASN A 132 4.41 13.64 8.50
C ASN A 132 4.88 12.74 7.35
N PHE A 133 4.47 13.04 6.12
CA PHE A 133 4.85 12.25 4.94
C PHE A 133 6.30 12.54 4.51
N ASN A 134 7.19 11.60 4.75
CA ASN A 134 8.64 11.68 4.45
C ASN A 134 9.24 10.26 4.33
N LEU A 135 10.56 10.14 4.08
CA LEU A 135 11.20 8.83 3.90
C LEU A 135 11.14 7.95 5.16
N GLY A 136 10.90 8.53 6.34
CA GLY A 136 10.60 7.79 7.56
C GLY A 136 9.26 7.05 7.48
N THR A 137 8.26 7.61 6.79
CA THR A 137 6.97 6.96 6.54
C THR A 137 7.13 5.69 5.71
N ALA A 138 8.10 5.64 4.78
CA ALA A 138 8.37 4.47 3.95
C ALA A 138 8.67 3.19 4.75
N VAL A 139 9.31 3.35 5.92
CA VAL A 139 9.66 2.21 6.79
C VAL A 139 8.58 1.88 7.83
N ARG A 140 7.52 2.69 7.91
CA ARG A 140 6.38 2.49 8.82
C ARG A 140 5.44 1.39 8.30
N ASN A 141 5.87 0.14 8.46
CA ASN A 141 5.14 -1.01 7.95
C ASN A 141 4.34 -1.72 9.04
N GLY A 142 3.06 -2.00 8.77
CA GLY A 142 2.22 -2.81 9.64
C GLY A 142 2.61 -4.29 9.60
N TRP A 143 2.81 -4.91 10.77
CA TRP A 143 3.36 -6.27 10.85
C TRP A 143 2.40 -7.35 10.36
N PHE A 144 1.09 -7.08 10.41
CA PHE A 144 0.07 -8.05 9.99
C PHE A 144 0.05 -8.29 8.47
N THR A 145 0.54 -7.34 7.68
CA THR A 145 0.63 -7.47 6.21
C THR A 145 1.49 -8.67 5.77
N ILE A 146 2.51 -9.02 6.58
CA ILE A 146 3.47 -10.10 6.30
C ILE A 146 2.77 -11.46 6.20
N PHE A 147 1.67 -11.67 6.92
CA PHE A 147 1.00 -12.97 6.98
C PHE A 147 0.17 -13.32 5.74
N TYR A 148 -0.38 -12.32 5.04
CA TYR A 148 -1.28 -12.55 3.91
C TYR A 148 -0.77 -11.97 2.59
N LYS A 149 0.14 -10.98 2.59
CA LYS A 149 0.75 -10.46 1.35
C LYS A 149 1.24 -11.58 0.42
N PRO A 150 1.94 -12.63 0.88
CA PRO A 150 2.43 -13.70 0.00
C PRO A 150 1.33 -14.43 -0.78
N LEU A 151 0.12 -14.52 -0.22
CA LEU A 151 -1.02 -15.18 -0.87
C LEU A 151 -1.47 -14.47 -2.15
N PHE A 152 -1.12 -13.18 -2.33
CA PHE A 152 -1.41 -12.45 -3.56
C PHE A 152 -0.43 -12.78 -4.70
N TYR A 153 0.69 -13.43 -4.41
CA TYR A 153 1.76 -13.69 -5.39
C TYR A 153 1.93 -15.18 -5.72
N VAL A 154 1.25 -16.08 -4.99
CA VAL A 154 1.36 -17.54 -5.20
C VAL A 154 1.04 -17.97 -6.63
N TRP A 155 0.15 -17.23 -7.32
CA TRP A 155 -0.23 -17.57 -8.69
C TRP A 155 0.94 -17.41 -9.67
N ILE A 156 1.88 -16.49 -9.42
CA ILE A 156 3.03 -16.23 -10.29
C ILE A 156 3.95 -17.46 -10.34
N VAL A 157 4.27 -18.04 -9.19
CA VAL A 157 5.06 -19.29 -9.15
C VAL A 157 4.26 -20.50 -9.61
N ALA A 158 2.95 -20.51 -9.37
CA ALA A 158 2.07 -21.58 -9.84
C ALA A 158 2.03 -21.68 -11.38
N ILE A 159 2.09 -20.56 -12.11
CA ILE A 159 2.11 -20.57 -13.58
C ILE A 159 3.49 -20.89 -14.17
N GLY A 160 4.53 -20.96 -13.34
CA GLY A 160 5.86 -21.46 -13.73
C GLY A 160 7.01 -20.47 -13.64
N PHE A 161 6.86 -19.31 -12.99
CA PHE A 161 8.01 -18.45 -12.70
C PHE A 161 8.85 -19.03 -11.54
N PRO A 162 10.19 -19.07 -11.64
CA PRO A 162 11.04 -19.52 -10.54
C PRO A 162 10.84 -18.69 -9.26
N PRO A 163 10.68 -19.30 -8.07
CA PRO A 163 10.45 -18.58 -6.82
C PRO A 163 11.47 -17.47 -6.51
N GLU A 164 12.76 -17.72 -6.77
CA GLU A 164 13.83 -16.75 -6.55
C GLU A 164 13.76 -15.55 -7.50
N MET A 165 13.22 -15.75 -8.72
CA MET A 165 12.98 -14.66 -9.66
C MET A 165 11.95 -13.68 -9.09
N LEU A 166 10.84 -14.22 -8.59
CA LEU A 166 9.80 -13.44 -7.92
C LEU A 166 10.34 -12.72 -6.67
N VAL A 167 11.17 -13.38 -5.86
CA VAL A 167 11.77 -12.74 -4.67
C VAL A 167 12.63 -11.53 -5.04
N VAL A 168 13.36 -11.60 -6.16
CA VAL A 168 14.13 -10.47 -6.67
C VAL A 168 13.22 -9.34 -7.17
N CYS A 169 12.16 -9.66 -7.93
CA CYS A 169 11.18 -8.66 -8.39
C CYS A 169 10.50 -7.91 -7.22
N LEU A 170 10.06 -8.65 -6.19
CA LEU A 170 9.53 -8.08 -4.95
C LEU A 170 10.52 -7.13 -4.26
N GLY A 171 11.83 -7.41 -4.36
CA GLY A 171 12.89 -6.57 -3.84
C GLY A 171 13.06 -5.27 -4.63
N ILE A 172 13.02 -5.36 -5.96
CA ILE A 172 13.08 -4.19 -6.87
C ILE A 172 11.88 -3.28 -6.61
N GLU A 173 10.68 -3.84 -6.52
CA GLU A 173 9.46 -3.08 -6.20
C GLU A 173 9.56 -2.38 -4.85
N ALA A 174 10.03 -3.08 -3.80
CA ALA A 174 10.20 -2.48 -2.48
C ALA A 174 11.19 -1.31 -2.48
N LEU A 175 12.28 -1.40 -3.27
CA LEU A 175 13.24 -0.31 -3.43
C LEU A 175 12.61 0.89 -4.16
N TRP A 176 11.81 0.65 -5.20
CA TRP A 176 11.08 1.70 -5.88
C TRP A 176 10.07 2.40 -4.97
N GLN A 177 9.32 1.64 -4.17
CA GLN A 177 8.31 2.20 -3.28
C GLN A 177 8.90 3.02 -2.14
N PHE A 178 10.08 2.65 -1.65
CA PHE A 178 10.74 3.41 -0.59
C PHE A 178 10.90 4.89 -0.97
N GLN A 179 11.50 5.17 -2.14
CA GLN A 179 11.84 6.54 -2.54
C GLN A 179 10.62 7.41 -2.82
N LEU A 180 9.44 6.83 -3.11
CA LEU A 180 8.21 7.59 -3.38
C LEU A 180 7.76 8.48 -2.20
N HIS A 181 8.27 8.24 -0.99
CA HIS A 181 7.90 8.96 0.22
C HIS A 181 8.72 10.22 0.42
N SER A 182 8.72 11.10 -0.57
CA SER A 182 9.37 12.41 -0.46
C SER A 182 8.50 13.49 -1.08
N GLN A 183 8.42 14.63 -0.39
CA GLN A 183 7.73 15.82 -0.88
C GLN A 183 8.63 16.70 -1.78
N TYR A 184 9.94 16.43 -1.81
CA TYR A 184 10.92 17.27 -2.50
C TYR A 184 10.99 17.04 -4.01
N ILE A 185 10.43 15.93 -4.50
CA ILE A 185 10.50 15.60 -5.92
C ILE A 185 9.22 16.09 -6.61
N PRO A 186 9.32 17.06 -7.54
CA PRO A 186 8.16 17.60 -8.24
C PRO A 186 7.63 16.59 -9.28
N LYS A 187 6.60 17.01 -10.02
CA LYS A 187 6.14 16.28 -11.21
C LYS A 187 7.32 16.05 -12.17
N LEU A 188 7.44 14.82 -12.67
CA LEU A 188 8.54 14.35 -13.53
C LEU A 188 8.15 14.30 -15.02
N GLY A 189 6.97 14.82 -15.38
CA GLY A 189 6.55 15.02 -16.76
C GLY A 189 6.30 13.71 -17.49
N ILE A 190 7.20 13.29 -18.39
CA ILE A 190 7.02 12.04 -19.17
C ILE A 190 7.07 10.82 -18.25
N ILE A 191 7.85 10.85 -17.18
CA ILE A 191 7.97 9.72 -16.23
C ILE A 191 6.63 9.46 -15.54
N ASP A 192 5.90 10.52 -15.17
CA ASP A 192 4.55 10.44 -14.57
C ASP A 192 3.53 9.78 -15.52
N LYS A 193 3.80 9.69 -16.83
CA LYS A 193 2.88 9.02 -17.75
C LYS A 193 2.92 7.50 -17.62
N VAL A 194 4.02 6.94 -17.10
CA VAL A 194 4.28 5.49 -17.10
C VAL A 194 4.42 4.94 -15.69
N PHE A 195 5.22 5.61 -14.86
CA PHE A 195 5.57 5.10 -13.54
C PHE A 195 4.70 5.70 -12.45
N ASN A 196 4.57 4.98 -11.35
CA ASN A 196 4.11 5.54 -10.10
C ASN A 196 5.24 6.42 -9.54
N THR A 197 4.96 7.70 -9.30
CA THR A 197 5.96 8.71 -8.91
C THR A 197 5.61 9.37 -7.58
N HIS A 198 6.53 10.16 -7.05
CA HIS A 198 6.41 10.81 -5.73
C HIS A 198 5.11 11.58 -5.56
N THR A 199 4.72 12.39 -6.55
CA THR A 199 3.47 13.17 -6.49
C THR A 199 2.23 12.28 -6.53
N MET A 200 2.26 11.16 -7.26
CA MET A 200 1.18 10.17 -7.27
C MET A 200 1.05 9.45 -5.93
N HIS A 201 2.18 9.17 -5.28
CA HIS A 201 2.21 8.54 -3.97
C HIS A 201 1.81 9.51 -2.85
N GLN A 202 2.10 10.80 -2.98
CA GLN A 202 1.55 11.85 -2.11
C GLN A 202 0.01 11.88 -2.22
N VAL A 203 -0.54 11.86 -3.44
CA VAL A 203 -1.99 11.72 -3.66
C VAL A 203 -2.53 10.44 -3.01
N HIS A 204 -1.83 9.33 -3.13
CA HIS A 204 -2.23 8.08 -2.50
C HIS A 204 -2.31 8.16 -0.97
N HIS A 205 -1.35 8.86 -0.34
CA HIS A 205 -1.29 9.04 1.11
C HIS A 205 -2.22 10.14 1.65
N ALA A 206 -2.84 10.92 0.78
CA ALA A 206 -3.70 12.02 1.17
C ALA A 206 -5.02 11.53 1.78
N ARG A 207 -5.47 12.18 2.84
CA ARG A 207 -6.80 11.98 3.44
C ARG A 207 -7.88 12.89 2.84
N ASN A 208 -7.53 13.77 1.91
CA ASN A 208 -8.50 14.60 1.16
C ASN A 208 -9.46 13.69 0.37
N LEU A 209 -10.77 13.98 0.42
CA LEU A 209 -11.79 13.14 -0.20
C LEU A 209 -11.61 13.00 -1.73
N GLU A 210 -11.02 14.01 -2.37
CA GLU A 210 -10.63 14.06 -3.78
C GLU A 210 -9.60 12.98 -4.13
N TYR A 211 -8.75 12.60 -3.18
CA TYR A 211 -7.57 11.75 -3.35
C TYR A 211 -7.71 10.37 -2.70
N MET A 212 -8.59 10.18 -1.73
CA MET A 212 -8.78 8.87 -1.06
C MET A 212 -9.07 7.71 -2.04
N ASP A 213 -8.53 6.53 -1.77
CA ASP A 213 -8.64 5.32 -2.61
C ASP A 213 -8.10 5.48 -4.05
N LYS A 214 -7.07 6.31 -4.27
CA LYS A 214 -6.42 6.51 -5.59
C LYS A 214 -4.98 6.02 -5.61
N ASN A 215 -4.48 5.75 -6.81
CA ASN A 215 -3.07 5.41 -7.10
C ASN A 215 -2.51 4.23 -6.28
N HIS A 216 -2.99 3.01 -6.54
CA HIS A 216 -2.56 1.79 -5.83
C HIS A 216 -1.37 1.07 -6.48
N GLY A 217 -0.89 1.53 -7.63
CA GLY A 217 0.20 0.91 -8.39
C GLY A 217 1.52 0.86 -7.62
N GLY A 218 2.33 -0.15 -7.91
CA GLY A 218 3.64 -0.30 -7.26
C GLY A 218 4.70 0.52 -7.98
N PHE A 219 5.11 0.02 -9.14
CA PHE A 219 6.10 0.60 -10.04
C PHE A 219 5.44 1.34 -11.22
N LEU A 220 4.44 0.75 -11.86
CA LEU A 220 3.71 1.36 -12.98
C LEU A 220 2.37 1.93 -12.51
N ASN A 221 1.90 2.97 -13.19
CA ASN A 221 0.55 3.50 -13.00
C ASN A 221 -0.49 2.92 -13.98
N ILE A 222 -0.07 1.96 -14.82
CA ILE A 222 -0.94 1.39 -15.86
C ILE A 222 -2.18 0.73 -15.26
N PHE A 223 -2.03 -0.01 -14.15
CA PHE A 223 -3.16 -0.69 -13.52
C PHE A 223 -4.13 0.29 -12.88
N ASP A 224 -3.65 1.41 -12.33
CA ASP A 224 -4.51 2.49 -11.88
C ASP A 224 -5.36 3.08 -13.01
N ARG A 225 -4.77 3.25 -14.19
CA ARG A 225 -5.48 3.76 -15.37
C ARG A 225 -6.51 2.75 -15.88
N VAL A 226 -6.10 1.49 -16.01
CA VAL A 226 -6.96 0.40 -16.51
C VAL A 226 -8.16 0.17 -15.59
N PHE A 227 -7.96 0.22 -14.27
CA PHE A 227 -8.99 -0.09 -13.29
C PHE A 227 -9.65 1.15 -12.65
N GLY A 228 -9.37 2.35 -13.17
CA GLY A 228 -10.07 3.59 -12.83
C GLY A 228 -9.73 4.18 -11.45
N THR A 229 -8.57 3.86 -10.90
CA THR A 229 -8.07 4.41 -9.62
C THR A 229 -7.00 5.48 -9.80
N PHE A 230 -6.59 5.79 -11.02
CA PHE A 230 -5.64 6.88 -11.31
C PHE A 230 -6.22 8.24 -10.93
N LYS A 231 -5.41 9.06 -10.25
CA LYS A 231 -5.66 10.48 -9.99
C LYS A 231 -4.34 11.23 -10.02
N GLU A 232 -4.27 12.23 -10.88
CA GLU A 232 -3.10 13.11 -10.96
C GLU A 232 -3.06 14.07 -9.76
N PHE A 233 -1.84 14.46 -9.39
CA PHE A 233 -1.58 15.47 -8.38
C PHE A 233 -1.98 16.86 -8.89
N ASP A 234 -2.93 17.47 -8.20
CA ASP A 234 -3.41 18.82 -8.43
C ASP A 234 -2.69 19.78 -7.48
N GLU A 235 -1.99 20.77 -8.05
CA GLU A 235 -1.20 21.76 -7.30
C GLU A 235 -2.10 22.78 -6.57
N GLU A 236 -3.38 22.87 -6.96
CA GLU A 236 -4.35 23.75 -6.30
C GLU A 236 -4.96 23.12 -5.03
N ILE A 237 -4.77 21.81 -4.84
CA ILE A 237 -5.29 21.09 -3.67
C ILE A 237 -4.15 20.87 -2.67
N GLU A 238 -4.24 21.54 -1.53
CA GLU A 238 -3.35 21.27 -0.40
C GLU A 238 -3.59 19.84 0.13
N ILE A 239 -2.53 19.02 0.15
CA ILE A 239 -2.61 17.65 0.66
C ILE A 239 -2.62 17.67 2.19
N GLU A 240 -3.62 16.98 2.75
CA GLU A 240 -3.64 16.61 4.14
C GLU A 240 -3.20 15.14 4.30
N TYR A 241 -2.17 14.90 5.11
CA TYR A 241 -1.69 13.55 5.41
C TYR A 241 -2.32 12.96 6.68
N GLY A 242 -2.04 11.69 6.94
CA GLY A 242 -2.62 10.94 8.04
C GLY A 242 -3.90 10.21 7.63
N VAL A 243 -4.73 9.91 8.63
CA VAL A 243 -5.96 9.13 8.45
C VAL A 243 -7.13 9.84 9.12
N THR A 244 -8.36 9.59 8.64
CA THR A 244 -9.57 10.27 9.16
C THR A 244 -9.86 9.95 10.63
N LYS A 245 -9.34 8.82 11.14
CA LYS A 245 -9.38 8.44 12.55
C LYS A 245 -7.98 8.06 12.98
N SER A 246 -7.25 9.03 13.52
CA SER A 246 -5.88 8.86 13.98
C SER A 246 -5.81 7.92 15.19
N PRO A 247 -4.75 7.10 15.32
CA PRO A 247 -4.47 6.38 16.57
C PRO A 247 -4.10 7.29 17.75
N ASP A 248 -3.85 8.59 17.51
CA ASP A 248 -3.47 9.61 18.51
C ASP A 248 -2.35 9.15 19.47
N SER A 249 -1.39 8.40 18.92
CA SER A 249 -0.33 7.76 19.70
C SER A 249 0.92 7.49 18.88
N TYR A 250 2.07 7.62 19.52
CA TYR A 250 3.36 7.18 19.00
C TYR A 250 3.77 5.79 19.50
N ASN A 251 2.91 5.12 20.29
CA ASN A 251 3.18 3.76 20.77
C ASN A 251 2.95 2.76 19.63
N PRO A 252 3.97 2.00 19.19
CA PRO A 252 3.83 1.06 18.08
C PRO A 252 2.71 0.04 18.27
N LEU A 253 2.48 -0.44 19.50
CA LEU A 253 1.42 -1.41 19.77
C LEU A 253 0.03 -0.79 19.57
N VAL A 254 -0.15 0.49 19.93
CA VAL A 254 -1.42 1.19 19.71
C VAL A 254 -1.64 1.39 18.22
N ILE A 255 -0.63 1.91 17.50
CA ILE A 255 -0.72 2.14 16.06
C ILE A 255 -1.02 0.82 15.32
N LEU A 256 -0.37 -0.29 15.68
CA LEU A 256 -0.59 -1.62 15.07
C LEU A 256 -1.99 -2.20 15.31
N THR A 257 -2.66 -1.85 16.41
CA THR A 257 -3.85 -2.58 16.86
C THR A 257 -5.13 -1.74 16.96
N HIS A 258 -5.05 -0.41 16.85
CA HIS A 258 -6.22 0.47 17.03
C HIS A 258 -7.37 0.13 16.08
N GLU A 259 -7.14 0.00 14.77
CA GLU A 259 -8.21 -0.29 13.82
C GLU A 259 -8.80 -1.70 14.02
N TYR A 260 -8.00 -2.69 14.44
CA TYR A 260 -8.52 -4.01 14.82
C TYR A 260 -9.42 -3.95 16.06
N LYS A 261 -9.05 -3.13 17.05
CA LYS A 261 -9.89 -2.86 18.22
C LYS A 261 -11.19 -2.17 17.81
N ASP A 262 -11.15 -1.25 16.85
CA ASP A 262 -12.32 -0.54 16.35
C ASP A 262 -13.27 -1.46 15.57
N ILE A 263 -12.73 -2.33 14.70
CA ILE A 263 -13.51 -3.41 14.05
C ILE A 263 -14.22 -4.25 15.11
N TRP A 264 -13.51 -4.70 16.15
CA TRP A 264 -14.08 -5.52 17.22
C TRP A 264 -15.19 -4.79 17.99
N ASN A 265 -15.00 -3.51 18.29
CA ASN A 265 -16.00 -2.69 18.95
C ASN A 265 -17.24 -2.49 18.08
N ASP A 266 -17.06 -2.24 16.78
CA ASP A 266 -18.16 -2.08 15.84
C ASP A 266 -18.96 -3.37 15.65
N MET A 267 -18.31 -4.53 15.60
CA MET A 267 -18.98 -5.83 15.56
C MET A 267 -19.91 -6.06 16.76
N LYS A 268 -19.59 -5.50 17.93
CA LYS A 268 -20.43 -5.63 19.14
C LYS A 268 -21.69 -4.79 19.08
N ARG A 269 -21.74 -3.74 18.23
CA ARG A 269 -22.90 -2.85 18.09
C ARG A 269 -24.13 -3.53 17.49
N SER A 270 -23.96 -4.68 16.84
CA SER A 270 -25.07 -5.41 16.22
C SER A 270 -25.05 -6.91 16.51
N PRO A 271 -26.18 -7.52 16.90
CA PRO A 271 -26.24 -8.97 17.11
C PRO A 271 -26.24 -9.77 15.80
N LYS A 272 -26.55 -9.14 14.65
CA LYS A 272 -26.67 -9.84 13.35
C LYS A 272 -25.30 -10.25 12.81
N LEU A 273 -25.11 -11.54 12.53
CA LEU A 273 -23.85 -12.09 11.98
C LEU A 273 -23.42 -11.41 10.68
N LYS A 274 -24.37 -11.11 9.78
CA LYS A 274 -24.09 -10.37 8.54
C LYS A 274 -23.43 -9.02 8.80
N HIS A 275 -23.88 -8.28 9.82
CA HIS A 275 -23.29 -6.98 10.14
C HIS A 275 -21.88 -7.15 10.70
N LYS A 276 -21.66 -8.15 11.57
CA LYS A 276 -20.33 -8.46 12.09
C LYS A 276 -19.34 -8.79 10.97
N PHE A 277 -19.77 -9.63 10.02
CA PHE A 277 -18.96 -9.93 8.83
C PHE A 277 -18.62 -8.67 8.05
N MET A 278 -19.62 -7.81 7.75
CA MET A 278 -19.40 -6.57 7.02
C MET A 278 -18.52 -5.56 7.76
N TYR A 279 -18.52 -5.55 9.09
CA TYR A 279 -17.61 -4.71 9.87
C TYR A 279 -16.14 -5.14 9.76
N ALA A 280 -15.83 -6.41 9.51
CA ALA A 280 -14.45 -6.84 9.22
C ALA A 280 -14.13 -6.78 7.73
N PHE A 281 -15.01 -7.33 6.88
CA PHE A 281 -14.68 -7.64 5.49
C PHE A 281 -15.37 -6.73 4.48
N GLY A 282 -16.21 -5.81 4.94
CA GLY A 282 -16.75 -4.73 4.12
C GLY A 282 -15.76 -3.59 3.91
N PRO A 283 -16.14 -2.59 3.11
CA PRO A 283 -15.32 -1.41 2.87
C PRO A 283 -15.12 -0.59 4.16
N PRO A 284 -13.95 0.04 4.35
CA PRO A 284 -13.76 1.01 5.43
C PRO A 284 -14.85 2.08 5.45
N GLY A 285 -15.31 2.43 6.64
CA GLY A 285 -16.41 3.37 6.84
C GLY A 285 -17.83 2.79 6.69
N TRP A 286 -17.99 1.52 6.29
CA TRP A 286 -19.31 0.88 6.29
C TRP A 286 -19.89 0.78 7.71
N SER A 287 -21.16 1.18 7.89
CA SER A 287 -21.95 0.84 9.07
C SER A 287 -23.37 0.45 8.71
N HIS A 288 -23.98 -0.39 9.55
CA HIS A 288 -25.34 -0.91 9.33
C HIS A 288 -26.45 0.11 9.62
N ASP A 289 -26.11 1.19 10.31
CA ASP A 289 -27.02 2.21 10.86
C ASP A 289 -26.76 3.63 10.30
N GLY A 290 -25.78 3.78 9.39
CA GLY A 290 -25.41 5.07 8.81
C GLY A 290 -24.55 5.97 9.73
N SER A 291 -24.08 5.50 10.89
CA SER A 291 -23.18 6.26 11.77
C SER A 291 -21.85 6.66 11.12
N THR A 292 -21.41 5.92 10.10
CA THR A 292 -20.21 6.22 9.32
C THR A 292 -20.51 5.99 7.84
N LEU A 293 -19.69 6.59 6.97
CA LEU A 293 -19.84 6.50 5.52
C LEU A 293 -18.54 5.97 4.91
N THR A 294 -18.69 5.09 3.92
CA THR A 294 -17.59 4.71 3.02
C THR A 294 -17.17 5.90 2.15
N ILE A 295 -15.97 5.87 1.60
CA ILE A 295 -15.50 6.92 0.66
C ILE A 295 -16.48 7.13 -0.49
N LYS A 296 -17.02 6.04 -1.05
CA LYS A 296 -18.02 6.10 -2.12
C LYS A 296 -19.30 6.83 -1.68
N GLN A 297 -19.78 6.56 -0.46
CA GLN A 297 -20.95 7.25 0.09
C GLN A 297 -20.66 8.72 0.39
N MET A 298 -19.47 9.05 0.92
CA MET A 298 -19.09 10.45 1.15
C MET A 298 -19.02 11.25 -0.14
N ARG A 299 -18.41 10.71 -1.20
CA ARG A 299 -18.37 11.33 -2.53
C ARG A 299 -19.77 11.54 -3.12
N GLN A 300 -20.65 10.55 -2.97
CA GLN A 300 -22.02 10.66 -3.44
C GLN A 300 -22.78 11.78 -2.69
N LYS A 301 -22.64 11.82 -1.36
CA LYS A 301 -23.26 12.85 -0.52
C LYS A 301 -22.79 14.26 -0.90
N LEU A 302 -21.47 14.45 -1.06
CA LEU A 302 -20.90 15.73 -1.47
C LEU A 302 -21.42 16.18 -2.85
N LYS A 303 -21.59 15.24 -3.78
CA LYS A 303 -22.17 15.54 -5.10
C LYS A 303 -23.62 15.99 -4.99
N GLU A 304 -24.42 15.33 -4.15
CA GLU A 304 -25.82 15.70 -3.90
C GLU A 304 -25.93 17.09 -3.25
N GLU A 305 -25.08 17.37 -2.26
CA GLU A 305 -25.01 18.67 -1.59
C GLU A 305 -24.65 19.80 -2.58
N ARG A 306 -23.67 19.59 -3.47
CA ARG A 306 -23.31 20.57 -4.51
C ARG A 306 -24.45 20.84 -5.50
N VAL A 307 -25.18 19.81 -5.91
CA VAL A 307 -26.35 19.97 -6.80
C VAL A 307 -27.46 20.74 -6.10
N GLN A 308 -27.69 20.48 -4.81
CA GLN A 308 -28.72 21.17 -4.04
C GLN A 308 -28.36 22.64 -3.83
N GLN A 309 -27.09 22.95 -3.53
CA GLN A 309 -26.61 24.32 -3.41
C GLN A 309 -26.79 25.09 -4.73
N ALA A 310 -26.35 24.52 -5.85
CA ALA A 310 -26.50 25.16 -7.15
C ALA A 310 -27.96 25.44 -7.53
N LYS A 311 -28.90 24.56 -7.13
CA LYS A 311 -30.34 24.82 -7.31
C LYS A 311 -30.82 25.98 -6.44
N SER A 312 -30.40 26.01 -5.18
CA SER A 312 -30.74 27.09 -4.25
C SER A 312 -30.22 28.44 -4.75
N ASP A 313 -29.00 28.49 -5.29
CA ASP A 313 -28.39 29.71 -5.80
C ASP A 313 -29.16 30.24 -7.02
N LEU A 314 -29.56 29.35 -7.94
CA LEU A 314 -30.39 29.70 -9.11
C LEU A 314 -31.80 30.17 -8.72
N GLU A 315 -32.41 29.58 -7.69
CA GLU A 315 -33.72 30.01 -7.19
C GLU A 315 -33.65 31.40 -6.54
N LEU A 316 -32.53 31.73 -5.88
CA LEU A 316 -32.28 33.06 -5.32
C LEU A 316 -32.06 34.09 -6.43
N GLU A 317 -31.24 33.79 -7.45
CA GLU A 317 -31.02 34.68 -8.59
C GLU A 317 -32.31 34.92 -9.40
N ALA A 318 -33.19 33.93 -9.52
CA ALA A 318 -34.48 34.10 -10.21
C ALA A 318 -35.52 34.90 -9.41
N ALA A 319 -35.28 35.14 -8.12
CA ALA A 319 -36.15 35.90 -7.23
C ALA A 319 -35.73 37.37 -7.08
N GLU A 320 -34.57 37.77 -7.60
CA GLU A 320 -34.04 39.14 -7.66
C GLU A 320 -34.43 39.89 -8.95
#